data_AF-A0A813GAM4-F1
#
_entry.id   AF-A0A813GAM4-F1
#
_cell.length_a   1.000
_cell.length_b   1.000
_cell.length_c   1.000
_cell.angle_alpha   90.00
_cell.angle_beta   90.00
_cell.angle_gamma   90.00
#
_symmetry.space_group_name_H-M   'P 1'
#
loop_
_entity.id
_entity.type
_entity.pdbx_description
1 polymer ?
#
loop_
_entity_poly.entity_id
_entity_poly.type
_entity_poly.pdbx_seq_one_letter_code
_entity_poly.pdbx_strand_id
1 'polypeptide(L)'
;MRSSFCAQILFLDPRLSDASALCFRGVWLTARHRARLRLNVASAKRDPKSQPILQKYGCAAQPLALYVKAERSVDPFFLSCMRMLVLAQNVTKLQRAELKGWMEAWPETIPLDQRTEAAAAALAVDVLQQALDRMGSSSAEMRQRFGGDTVAARPTVHVREAETMVIVGLLKSMKELAVLTSHEYLFEALKESQRADRKKGREQQKPPSSV
;
A
#
# COMPACT_ATOMS: atom_id res chain seq x y z
N MET A 1 5.00 47.38 -0.31
CA MET A 1 3.94 46.44 -0.74
C MET A 1 3.89 45.31 0.28
N ARG A 2 2.80 45.20 1.06
CA ARG A 2 2.63 44.15 2.08
C ARG A 2 1.90 42.98 1.44
N SER A 3 2.58 41.85 1.29
CA SER A 3 1.95 40.58 0.90
C SER A 3 1.05 40.11 2.04
N SER A 4 -0.26 40.31 1.91
CA SER A 4 -1.23 39.66 2.78
C SER A 4 -1.18 38.16 2.53
N PHE A 5 -0.60 37.41 3.48
CA PHE A 5 -0.77 35.96 3.54
C PHE A 5 -2.21 35.67 3.98
N CYS A 6 -3.09 35.41 3.01
CA CYS A 6 -4.41 34.87 3.29
C CYS A 6 -4.25 33.38 3.57
N ALA A 7 -4.12 33.01 4.85
CA ALA A 7 -4.12 31.61 5.26
C ALA A 7 -5.56 31.08 5.21
N GLN A 8 -5.88 30.34 4.15
CA GLN A 8 -7.17 29.65 4.05
C GLN A 8 -7.09 28.33 4.84
N ILE A 9 -7.79 28.25 5.98
CA ILE A 9 -7.87 27.03 6.78
C ILE A 9 -8.95 26.13 6.15
N LEU A 10 -8.54 25.18 5.32
CA LEU A 10 -9.42 24.17 4.74
C LEU A 10 -9.45 22.93 5.64
N PHE A 11 -10.59 22.66 6.28
CA PHE A 11 -10.85 21.39 6.97
C PHE A 11 -11.20 20.30 5.94
N LEU A 12 -10.18 19.69 5.35
CA LEU A 12 -10.34 18.49 4.52
C LEU A 12 -10.21 17.25 5.39
N ASP A 13 -11.18 16.34 5.27
CA ASP A 13 -11.11 15.01 5.88
C ASP A 13 -9.81 14.33 5.40
N PRO A 14 -8.92 13.93 6.32
CA PRO A 14 -7.65 13.31 5.95
C PRO A 14 -7.79 11.96 5.22
N ARG A 15 -9.00 11.41 5.14
CA ARG A 15 -9.33 10.15 4.47
C ARG A 15 -9.78 10.31 3.01
N LEU A 16 -9.96 11.54 2.53
CA LEU A 16 -10.32 11.79 1.13
C LEU A 16 -9.09 11.61 0.22
N SER A 17 -9.27 10.83 -0.86
CA SER A 17 -8.31 10.80 -1.96
C SER A 17 -8.37 12.08 -2.78
N ASP A 18 -7.31 12.37 -3.55
CA ASP A 18 -7.26 13.54 -4.44
C ASP A 18 -8.42 13.53 -5.44
N ALA A 19 -8.78 12.34 -5.96
CA ALA A 19 -9.95 12.15 -6.81
C ALA A 19 -11.26 12.50 -6.08
N SER A 20 -11.41 12.09 -4.81
CA SER A 20 -12.63 12.37 -4.03
C SER A 20 -12.73 13.86 -3.69
N ALA A 21 -11.60 14.49 -3.36
CA ALA A 21 -11.53 15.93 -3.13
C ALA A 21 -11.93 16.71 -4.38
N LEU A 22 -11.45 16.29 -5.56
CA LEU A 22 -11.82 16.91 -6.82
C LEU A 22 -13.31 16.72 -7.13
N CYS A 23 -13.82 15.49 -7.06
CA CYS A 23 -15.21 15.18 -7.43
C CYS A 23 -16.26 15.82 -6.51
N PHE A 24 -16.03 15.82 -5.20
CA PHE A 24 -17.04 16.29 -4.24
C PHE A 24 -16.86 17.74 -3.80
N ARG A 25 -15.66 18.30 -3.95
CA ARG A 25 -15.33 19.64 -3.43
C ARG A 25 -14.72 20.57 -4.47
N GLY A 26 -14.44 20.09 -5.69
CA GLY A 26 -13.81 20.91 -6.73
C GLY A 26 -12.39 21.37 -6.40
N VAL A 27 -11.76 20.76 -5.37
CA VAL A 27 -10.41 21.12 -4.92
C VAL A 27 -9.43 19.99 -5.16
N TRP A 28 -8.18 20.36 -5.38
CA TRP A 28 -7.07 19.44 -5.60
C TRP A 28 -5.93 19.79 -4.65
N LEU A 29 -5.27 18.76 -4.10
CA LEU A 29 -4.16 18.91 -3.17
C LEU A 29 -2.83 18.78 -3.93
N THR A 30 -2.03 19.84 -3.96
CA THR A 30 -0.75 19.88 -4.70
C THR A 30 0.43 19.24 -3.97
N ALA A 31 0.38 19.16 -2.64
CA ALA A 31 1.56 18.80 -1.83
C ALA A 31 1.53 17.40 -1.21
N ARG A 32 0.33 16.80 -1.01
CA ARG A 32 0.19 15.51 -0.31
C ARG A 32 -0.82 14.63 -1.01
N HIS A 33 -0.33 13.85 -1.96
CA HIS A 33 -1.15 12.98 -2.77
C HIS A 33 -1.66 11.77 -2.00
N ARG A 34 -2.94 11.46 -2.18
CA ARG A 34 -3.61 10.32 -1.55
C ARG A 34 -4.43 9.59 -2.60
N ALA A 35 -4.21 8.28 -2.69
CA ALA A 35 -4.91 7.43 -3.64
C ALA A 35 -5.62 6.30 -2.91
N ARG A 36 -6.81 5.97 -3.40
CA ARG A 36 -7.50 4.73 -3.04
C ARG A 36 -7.27 3.73 -4.17
N LEU A 37 -6.38 2.77 -3.96
CA LEU A 37 -6.06 1.76 -4.95
C LEU A 37 -7.03 0.59 -4.83
N ARG A 38 -7.45 0.05 -5.98
CA ARG A 38 -8.24 -1.18 -6.09
C ARG A 38 -7.40 -2.19 -6.85
N LEU A 39 -6.79 -3.10 -6.11
CA LEU A 39 -5.85 -4.07 -6.65
C LEU A 39 -6.55 -5.40 -6.93
N ASN A 40 -6.30 -5.96 -8.11
CA ASN A 40 -6.77 -7.31 -8.44
C ASN A 40 -5.74 -8.32 -7.99
N VAL A 41 -6.08 -9.09 -6.95
CA VAL A 41 -5.23 -10.13 -6.38
C VAL A 41 -5.71 -11.54 -6.76
N ALA A 42 -6.64 -11.67 -7.70
CA ALA A 42 -7.21 -12.94 -8.12
C ALA A 42 -6.18 -13.90 -8.74
N SER A 43 -5.09 -13.37 -9.29
CA SER A 43 -3.98 -14.16 -9.84
C SER A 43 -3.18 -14.92 -8.78
N ALA A 44 -3.27 -14.55 -7.50
CA ALA A 44 -2.60 -15.26 -6.44
C ALA A 44 -3.21 -16.65 -6.26
N LYS A 45 -2.38 -17.69 -6.42
CA LYS A 45 -2.78 -19.08 -6.13
C LYS A 45 -3.16 -19.21 -4.66
N ARG A 46 -4.29 -19.85 -4.36
CA ARG A 46 -4.82 -20.03 -3.00
C ARG A 46 -5.43 -21.41 -2.87
N ASP A 47 -5.23 -22.04 -1.71
CA ASP A 47 -6.00 -23.21 -1.31
C ASP A 47 -7.42 -22.76 -0.95
N PRO A 48 -8.50 -23.38 -1.48
CA PRO A 48 -9.88 -23.06 -1.09
C PRO A 48 -10.10 -23.06 0.43
N LYS A 49 -9.38 -23.90 1.18
CA LYS A 49 -9.46 -23.99 2.65
C LYS A 49 -8.83 -22.79 3.37
N SER A 50 -8.00 -21.99 2.69
CA SER A 50 -7.42 -20.75 3.23
C SER A 50 -8.39 -19.56 3.16
N GLN A 51 -9.46 -19.67 2.37
CA GLN A 51 -10.41 -18.57 2.12
C GLN A 51 -11.03 -17.99 3.39
N PRO A 52 -11.46 -18.78 4.40
CA PRO A 52 -12.02 -18.24 5.64
C PRO A 52 -11.02 -17.38 6.42
N ILE A 53 -9.74 -17.79 6.44
CA ILE A 53 -8.67 -17.03 7.10
C ILE A 53 -8.43 -15.71 6.34
N LEU A 54 -8.35 -15.77 5.01
CA LEU A 54 -8.20 -14.57 4.18
C LEU A 54 -9.38 -13.59 4.37
N GLN A 55 -10.60 -14.09 4.53
CA GLN A 55 -11.80 -13.27 4.77
C GLN A 55 -11.75 -12.62 6.15
N LYS A 56 -11.40 -13.38 7.19
CA LYS A 56 -11.24 -12.89 8.56
C LYS A 56 -10.34 -11.66 8.65
N TYR A 57 -9.27 -11.62 7.85
CA TYR A 57 -8.30 -10.53 7.84
C TYR A 57 -8.47 -9.53 6.68
N GLY A 58 -9.55 -9.63 5.89
CA GLY A 58 -9.85 -8.69 4.81
C GLY A 58 -8.98 -8.82 3.55
N CYS A 59 -8.11 -9.84 3.46
CA CYS A 59 -7.24 -10.09 2.31
C CYS A 59 -7.92 -10.93 1.21
N ALA A 60 -9.12 -11.47 1.48
CA ALA A 60 -9.94 -12.16 0.49
C ALA A 60 -10.68 -11.23 -0.46
N ALA A 61 -10.77 -9.93 -0.15
CA ALA A 61 -11.55 -8.98 -0.93
C ALA A 61 -11.06 -8.89 -2.38
N GLN A 62 -12.01 -8.87 -3.33
CA GLN A 62 -11.75 -8.59 -4.73
C GLN A 62 -12.65 -7.43 -5.19
N PRO A 63 -12.09 -6.25 -5.51
CA PRO A 63 -10.67 -5.89 -5.43
C PRO A 63 -10.19 -5.64 -3.99
N LEU A 64 -8.90 -5.85 -3.74
CA LEU A 64 -8.26 -5.41 -2.49
C LEU A 64 -8.18 -3.89 -2.50
N ALA A 65 -8.85 -3.24 -1.55
CA ALA A 65 -8.87 -1.79 -1.44
C ALA A 65 -7.78 -1.31 -0.48
N LEU A 66 -6.91 -0.42 -0.96
CA LEU A 66 -5.84 0.18 -0.16
C LEU A 66 -5.99 1.69 -0.15
N TYR A 67 -5.67 2.29 0.98
CA TYR A 67 -5.54 3.73 1.10
C TYR A 67 -4.06 4.08 1.26
N VAL A 68 -3.51 4.79 0.27
CA VAL A 68 -2.06 5.03 0.20
C VAL A 68 -1.82 6.52 0.12
N LYS A 69 -0.86 6.99 0.93
CA LYS A 69 -0.31 8.34 0.87
C LYS A 69 1.00 8.26 0.12
N ALA A 70 1.27 9.23 -0.76
CA ALA A 70 2.52 9.27 -1.52
C ALA A 70 3.76 9.38 -0.61
N GLU A 71 3.59 9.97 0.57
CA GLU A 71 4.63 10.11 1.55
C GLU A 71 4.53 9.02 2.60
N ARG A 72 5.56 8.16 2.63
CA ARG A 72 5.95 7.25 3.72
C ARG A 72 5.33 5.86 3.69
N SER A 73 6.24 4.91 3.46
CA SER A 73 6.17 3.48 3.77
C SER A 73 5.07 2.68 3.09
N VAL A 74 5.40 1.46 2.71
CA VAL A 74 4.42 0.49 2.23
C VAL A 74 3.38 0.29 3.34
N ASP A 75 2.11 0.41 2.99
CA ASP A 75 1.02 0.20 3.94
C ASP A 75 1.13 -1.20 4.60
N PRO A 76 1.16 -1.30 5.94
CA PRO A 76 1.34 -2.58 6.63
C PRO A 76 0.25 -3.60 6.29
N PHE A 77 -0.98 -3.14 6.06
CA PHE A 77 -2.08 -4.01 5.68
C PHE A 77 -1.87 -4.58 4.27
N PHE A 78 -1.41 -3.76 3.32
CA PHE A 78 -1.04 -4.24 1.99
C PHE A 78 0.03 -5.34 2.06
N LEU A 79 1.16 -5.06 2.73
CA LEU A 79 2.27 -6.00 2.80
C LEU A 79 1.86 -7.31 3.50
N SER A 80 1.14 -7.20 4.62
CA SER A 80 0.63 -8.36 5.35
C SER A 80 -0.37 -9.18 4.55
N CYS A 81 -1.22 -8.54 3.73
CA CYS A 81 -2.08 -9.27 2.81
C CYS A 81 -1.27 -9.98 1.72
N MET A 82 -0.23 -9.38 1.15
CA MET A 82 0.63 -10.06 0.17
C MET A 82 1.30 -11.30 0.78
N ARG A 83 1.81 -11.19 2.02
CA ARG A 83 2.36 -12.34 2.78
C ARG A 83 1.32 -13.42 3.00
N MET A 84 0.11 -13.04 3.43
CA MET A 84 -0.97 -13.99 3.67
C MET A 84 -1.42 -14.70 2.40
N LEU A 85 -1.47 -13.99 1.26
CA LEU A 85 -1.79 -14.56 -0.04
C LEU A 85 -0.74 -15.57 -0.51
N VAL A 86 0.54 -15.35 -0.21
CA VAL A 86 1.60 -16.34 -0.48
C VAL A 86 1.46 -17.55 0.42
N LEU A 87 1.22 -17.35 1.72
CA LEU A 87 1.00 -18.47 2.66
C LEU A 87 -0.25 -19.28 2.33
N ALA A 88 -1.28 -18.63 1.79
CA ALA A 88 -2.54 -19.26 1.38
C ALA A 88 -2.36 -20.33 0.30
N GLN A 89 -1.21 -20.39 -0.38
CA GLN A 89 -0.84 -21.50 -1.27
C GLN A 89 -0.68 -22.83 -0.51
N ASN A 90 -0.40 -22.78 0.79
CA ASN A 90 -0.28 -23.95 1.66
C ASN A 90 -1.02 -23.71 2.98
N VAL A 91 -2.25 -24.23 3.07
CA VAL A 91 -3.14 -24.03 4.22
C VAL A 91 -2.48 -24.43 5.55
N THR A 92 -1.65 -25.47 5.56
CA THR A 92 -0.96 -25.92 6.78
C THR A 92 0.06 -24.90 7.27
N LYS A 93 0.78 -24.23 6.35
CA LYS A 93 1.73 -23.17 6.68
C LYS A 93 1.01 -21.95 7.23
N LEU A 94 -0.12 -21.57 6.61
CA LEU A 94 -0.95 -20.45 7.06
C LEU A 94 -1.55 -20.71 8.45
N GLN A 95 -2.15 -21.88 8.69
CA GLN A 95 -2.72 -22.26 9.99
C GLN A 95 -1.66 -22.31 11.08
N ARG A 96 -0.46 -22.86 10.80
CA ARG A 96 0.64 -22.83 11.76
C ARG A 96 1.09 -21.41 12.09
N ALA A 97 1.12 -20.50 11.11
CA ALA A 97 1.45 -19.10 11.36
C ALA A 97 0.40 -18.44 12.27
N GLU A 98 -0.89 -18.70 12.03
CA GLU A 98 -1.97 -18.20 12.87
C GLU A 98 -1.88 -18.76 14.30
N LEU A 99 -1.68 -20.07 14.46
CA LEU A 99 -1.54 -20.73 15.77
C LEU A 99 -0.31 -20.25 16.56
N LYS A 100 0.76 -19.84 15.86
CA LYS A 100 1.97 -19.26 16.48
C LYS A 100 1.83 -17.77 16.81
N GLY A 101 0.65 -17.21 16.67
CA GLY A 101 0.40 -15.80 17.00
C GLY A 101 0.97 -14.82 15.98
N TRP A 102 1.29 -15.24 14.75
CA TRP A 102 1.83 -14.32 13.74
C TRP A 102 0.86 -13.17 13.43
N MET A 103 -0.44 -13.42 13.55
CA MET A 103 -1.52 -12.45 13.33
C MET A 103 -1.88 -11.61 14.56
N GLU A 104 -1.21 -11.77 15.72
CA GLU A 104 -1.56 -11.04 16.95
C GLU A 104 -1.42 -9.53 16.83
N ALA A 105 -0.46 -9.06 16.02
CA ALA A 105 -0.23 -7.64 15.78
C ALA A 105 -0.78 -7.17 14.42
N TRP A 106 -1.81 -7.84 13.90
CA TRP A 106 -2.41 -7.46 12.63
C TRP A 106 -2.81 -5.96 12.59
N PRO A 107 -2.46 -5.20 11.54
CA PRO A 107 -1.80 -5.60 10.28
C PRO A 107 -0.26 -5.47 10.29
N GLU A 108 0.38 -5.13 11.41
CA GLU A 108 1.84 -4.98 11.54
C GLU A 108 2.52 -6.33 11.78
N THR A 109 2.58 -7.14 10.72
CA THR A 109 3.22 -8.46 10.78
C THR A 109 4.73 -8.38 10.60
N ILE A 110 5.46 -9.29 11.25
CA ILE A 110 6.89 -9.48 11.03
C ILE A 110 7.15 -10.45 9.86
N PRO A 111 8.30 -10.35 9.18
CA PRO A 111 8.77 -11.32 8.20
C PRO A 111 8.81 -12.74 8.79
N LEU A 112 8.24 -13.70 8.07
CA LEU A 112 8.26 -15.11 8.48
C LEU A 112 9.56 -15.80 8.05
N ASP A 113 9.79 -15.84 6.75
CA ASP A 113 10.94 -16.48 6.12
C ASP A 113 11.25 -15.77 4.80
N GLN A 114 12.52 -15.78 4.41
CA GLN A 114 13.04 -15.10 3.23
C GLN A 114 12.25 -15.46 1.97
N ARG A 115 11.93 -16.75 1.79
CA ARG A 115 11.18 -17.23 0.63
C ARG A 115 9.76 -16.68 0.58
N THR A 116 9.05 -16.62 1.71
CA THR A 116 7.72 -16.02 1.77
C THR A 116 7.77 -14.52 1.47
N GLU A 117 8.76 -13.81 2.01
CA GLU A 117 8.90 -12.37 1.77
C GLU A 117 9.27 -12.06 0.32
N ALA A 118 10.19 -12.80 -0.27
CA ALA A 118 10.53 -12.66 -1.69
C ALA A 118 9.33 -12.91 -2.60
N ALA A 119 8.56 -13.98 -2.32
CA ALA A 119 7.34 -14.27 -3.06
C ALA A 119 6.24 -13.22 -2.83
N ALA A 120 6.12 -12.67 -1.63
CA ALA A 120 5.15 -11.62 -1.33
C ALA A 120 5.52 -10.30 -2.02
N ALA A 121 6.80 -9.97 -2.05
CA ALA A 121 7.33 -8.81 -2.77
C ALA A 121 7.10 -8.96 -4.29
N ALA A 122 7.39 -10.13 -4.87
CA ALA A 122 7.13 -10.41 -6.27
C ALA A 122 5.64 -10.30 -6.61
N LEU A 123 4.76 -10.91 -5.81
CA LEU A 123 3.31 -10.79 -5.99
C LEU A 123 2.83 -9.33 -5.94
N ALA A 124 3.37 -8.55 -5.00
CA ALA A 124 3.04 -7.13 -4.89
C ALA A 124 3.47 -6.33 -6.13
N VAL A 125 4.69 -6.59 -6.63
CA VAL A 125 5.19 -5.97 -7.86
C VAL A 125 4.28 -6.29 -9.04
N ASP A 126 3.89 -7.56 -9.22
CA ASP A 126 3.01 -7.97 -10.31
C ASP A 126 1.65 -7.28 -10.23
N VAL A 127 1.04 -7.25 -9.05
CA VAL A 127 -0.28 -6.64 -8.84
C VAL A 127 -0.24 -5.12 -9.04
N LEU A 128 0.81 -4.45 -8.59
CA LEU A 128 1.01 -3.02 -8.78
C LEU A 128 1.33 -2.67 -10.24
N GLN A 129 2.09 -3.52 -10.94
CA GLN A 129 2.39 -3.34 -12.37
C GLN A 129 1.10 -3.47 -13.19
N GLN A 130 0.26 -4.46 -12.92
CA GLN A 130 -1.07 -4.57 -13.55
C GLN A 130 -1.94 -3.33 -13.31
N ALA A 131 -1.88 -2.75 -12.10
CA ALA A 131 -2.60 -1.52 -11.80
C ALA A 131 -2.05 -0.33 -12.61
N LEU A 132 -0.73 -0.21 -12.71
CA LEU A 132 -0.07 0.81 -13.51
C LEU A 132 -0.41 0.69 -15.00
N ASP A 133 -0.35 -0.51 -15.56
CA ASP A 133 -0.66 -0.77 -16.97
C ASP A 133 -2.11 -0.41 -17.30
N ARG A 134 -3.05 -0.75 -16.40
CA ARG A 134 -4.47 -0.33 -16.52
C ARG A 134 -4.61 1.19 -16.51
N MET A 135 -3.92 1.90 -15.62
CA MET A 135 -3.94 3.37 -15.62
C MET A 135 -3.32 3.96 -16.88
N GLY A 136 -2.22 3.37 -17.39
CA GLY A 136 -1.58 3.77 -18.63
C GLY A 136 -2.53 3.68 -19.83
N SER A 137 -3.24 2.56 -19.97
CA SER A 137 -4.26 2.38 -21.02
C SER A 137 -5.40 3.41 -20.91
N SER A 138 -5.91 3.66 -19.70
CA SER A 138 -6.94 4.67 -19.45
C SER A 138 -6.46 6.10 -19.77
N SER A 139 -5.18 6.39 -19.52
CA SER A 139 -4.57 7.69 -19.80
C SER A 139 -4.39 7.94 -21.30
N ALA A 140 -4.00 6.91 -22.05
CA ALA A 140 -3.94 6.96 -23.52
C ALA A 140 -5.33 7.21 -24.13
N GLU A 141 -6.36 6.53 -23.61
CA GLU A 141 -7.75 6.73 -24.03
C GLU A 141 -8.24 8.16 -23.75
N MET A 142 -7.91 8.73 -22.58
CA MET A 142 -8.24 10.12 -22.26
C MET A 142 -7.58 11.11 -23.23
N ARG A 143 -6.31 10.90 -23.59
CA ARG A 143 -5.62 11.76 -24.57
C ARG A 143 -6.26 11.66 -25.96
N GLN A 144 -6.65 10.46 -26.40
CA GLN A 144 -7.37 10.27 -27.66
C GLN A 144 -8.73 10.97 -27.68
N ARG A 145 -9.50 10.87 -26.60
CA ARG A 145 -10.86 11.44 -26.53
C ARG A 145 -10.89 12.97 -26.42
N PHE A 146 -9.84 13.60 -25.88
CA PHE A 146 -9.87 15.02 -25.50
C PHE A 146 -8.83 15.93 -26.20
N GLY A 147 -7.95 15.39 -27.05
CA GLY A 147 -6.96 16.18 -27.82
C GLY A 147 -5.76 16.67 -26.99
N GLY A 148 -4.67 17.10 -27.65
CA GLY A 148 -3.37 17.35 -27.02
C GLY A 148 -3.30 18.53 -26.05
N ASP A 149 -3.88 19.69 -26.40
CA ASP A 149 -3.49 20.96 -25.76
C ASP A 149 -4.35 21.40 -24.57
N THR A 150 -5.62 20.96 -24.46
CA THR A 150 -6.49 21.32 -23.32
C THR A 150 -6.53 20.27 -22.22
N VAL A 151 -5.80 19.16 -22.37
CA VAL A 151 -5.83 18.02 -21.44
C VAL A 151 -4.88 18.24 -20.26
N ALA A 152 -3.67 18.77 -20.50
CA ALA A 152 -2.66 18.98 -19.46
C ALA A 152 -3.10 19.98 -18.36
N ALA A 153 -3.97 20.94 -18.68
CA ALA A 153 -4.48 21.91 -17.71
C ALA A 153 -5.68 21.39 -16.87
N ARG A 154 -6.13 20.14 -17.11
CA ARG A 154 -7.32 19.61 -16.42
C ARG A 154 -6.93 19.06 -15.05
N PRO A 155 -7.69 19.39 -13.99
CA PRO A 155 -7.49 18.79 -12.66
C PRO A 155 -7.51 17.26 -12.67
N THR A 156 -8.23 16.63 -13.60
CA THR A 156 -8.26 15.17 -13.75
C THR A 156 -6.93 14.57 -14.19
N VAL A 157 -6.12 15.29 -14.98
CA VAL A 157 -4.78 14.84 -15.37
C VAL A 157 -3.83 14.91 -14.19
N HIS A 158 -3.90 15.98 -13.38
CA HIS A 158 -3.09 16.07 -12.16
C HIS A 158 -3.43 14.99 -11.13
N VAL A 159 -4.72 14.66 -10.98
CA VAL A 159 -5.13 13.51 -10.15
C VAL A 159 -4.52 12.20 -10.68
N ARG A 160 -4.47 12.01 -12.00
CA ARG A 160 -3.85 10.83 -12.60
C ARG A 160 -2.33 10.79 -12.44
N GLU A 161 -1.67 11.92 -12.56
CA GLU A 161 -0.23 12.06 -12.28
C GLU A 161 0.06 11.69 -10.82
N ALA A 162 -0.75 12.18 -9.87
CA ALA A 162 -0.66 11.82 -8.46
C ALA A 162 -0.86 10.33 -8.19
N GLU A 163 -1.90 9.73 -8.75
CA GLU A 163 -2.14 8.28 -8.64
C GLU A 163 -0.97 7.47 -9.20
N THR A 164 -0.41 7.91 -10.33
CA THR A 164 0.77 7.30 -10.95
C THR A 164 1.99 7.42 -10.04
N MET A 165 2.25 8.61 -9.48
CA MET A 165 3.35 8.82 -8.52
C MET A 165 3.22 7.90 -7.30
N VAL A 166 2.01 7.73 -6.76
CA VAL A 166 1.76 6.82 -5.63
C VAL A 166 2.08 5.37 -6.01
N ILE A 167 1.57 4.88 -7.14
CA ILE A 167 1.81 3.49 -7.57
C ILE A 167 3.29 3.25 -7.89
N VAL A 168 3.96 4.18 -8.57
CA VAL A 168 5.40 4.08 -8.88
C VAL A 168 6.23 4.09 -7.59
N GLY A 169 5.87 4.92 -6.62
CA GLY A 169 6.50 4.92 -5.29
C GLY A 169 6.38 3.56 -4.60
N LEU A 170 5.19 2.97 -4.58
CA LEU A 170 4.98 1.62 -4.04
C LEU A 170 5.77 0.55 -4.79
N LEU A 171 5.78 0.60 -6.14
CA LEU A 171 6.56 -0.32 -6.96
C LEU A 171 8.04 -0.26 -6.64
N LYS A 172 8.59 0.95 -6.45
CA LYS A 172 9.98 1.13 -6.05
C LYS A 172 10.24 0.47 -4.70
N SER A 173 9.41 0.73 -3.69
CA SER A 173 9.54 0.12 -2.37
C SER A 173 9.43 -1.41 -2.39
N MET A 174 8.52 -1.97 -3.20
CA MET A 174 8.38 -3.42 -3.32
C MET A 174 9.53 -4.08 -4.08
N LYS A 175 10.10 -3.39 -5.09
CA LYS A 175 11.33 -3.84 -5.77
C LYS A 175 12.55 -3.79 -4.86
N GLU A 176 12.68 -2.74 -4.05
CA GLU A 176 13.72 -2.66 -3.02
C GLU A 176 13.58 -3.82 -2.02
N LEU A 177 12.37 -4.11 -1.54
CA LEU A 177 12.13 -5.26 -0.67
C LEU A 177 12.47 -6.59 -1.37
N ALA A 178 12.16 -6.75 -2.66
CA ALA A 178 12.53 -7.93 -3.43
C ALA A 178 14.07 -8.11 -3.50
N VAL A 179 14.83 -7.03 -3.63
CA VAL A 179 16.31 -7.06 -3.60
C VAL A 179 16.84 -7.37 -2.20
N LEU A 180 16.26 -6.79 -1.15
CA LEU A 180 16.66 -7.09 0.23
C LEU A 180 16.40 -8.56 0.58
N THR A 181 15.27 -9.10 0.14
CA THR A 181 14.88 -10.50 0.38
C THR A 181 15.63 -11.48 -0.51
N SER A 182 16.29 -11.06 -1.59
CA SER A 182 17.13 -11.95 -2.40
C SER A 182 18.51 -12.21 -1.78
N HIS A 183 18.93 -11.42 -0.80
CA HIS A 183 20.23 -11.55 -0.12
C HIS A 183 20.02 -11.90 1.36
N GLU A 184 20.56 -13.04 1.79
CA GLU A 184 20.33 -13.56 3.16
C GLU A 184 20.80 -12.57 4.24
N TYR A 185 21.99 -11.99 4.07
CA TYR A 185 22.53 -10.99 4.99
C TYR A 185 21.64 -9.75 5.13
N LEU A 186 21.14 -9.21 4.00
CA LEU A 186 20.27 -8.03 4.01
C LEU A 186 18.89 -8.37 4.60
N PHE A 187 18.42 -9.59 4.39
CA PHE A 187 17.17 -10.06 4.94
C PHE A 187 17.20 -10.17 6.48
N GLU A 188 18.28 -10.72 7.04
CA GLU A 188 18.44 -10.78 8.50
C GLU A 188 18.59 -9.38 9.10
N ALA A 189 19.35 -8.48 8.46
CA ALA A 189 19.44 -7.08 8.90
C ALA A 189 18.06 -6.37 8.89
N LEU A 190 17.24 -6.60 7.86
CA LEU A 190 15.87 -6.08 7.78
C LEU A 190 15.01 -6.59 8.93
N LYS A 191 15.10 -7.89 9.23
CA LYS A 191 14.33 -8.53 10.31
C LYS A 191 14.74 -8.02 11.69
N GLU A 192 16.02 -7.78 11.90
CA GLU A 192 16.54 -7.15 13.12
C GLU A 192 16.03 -5.72 13.28
N SER A 193 16.10 -4.90 12.22
CA SER A 193 15.59 -3.53 12.21
C SER A 193 14.09 -3.50 12.57
N GLN A 194 13.26 -4.35 11.95
CA GLN A 194 11.82 -4.37 12.23
C GLN A 194 11.49 -4.85 13.65
N ARG A 195 12.30 -5.77 14.21
CA ARG A 195 12.18 -6.17 15.62
C ARG A 195 12.54 -5.03 16.56
N ALA A 196 13.59 -4.26 16.24
CA ALA A 196 14.01 -3.11 17.03
C ALA A 196 12.94 -2.00 17.02
N ASP A 197 12.37 -1.69 15.86
CA ASP A 197 11.30 -0.68 15.74
C ASP A 197 10.06 -1.07 16.54
N ARG A 198 9.68 -2.36 16.51
CA ARG A 198 8.55 -2.88 17.31
C ARG A 198 8.81 -2.81 18.82
N LYS A 199 10.06 -3.02 19.27
CA LYS A 199 10.43 -2.85 20.69
C LYS A 199 10.31 -1.37 21.10
N LYS A 200 10.87 -0.45 20.32
CA LYS A 200 10.77 1.00 20.57
C LYS A 200 9.32 1.49 20.60
N GLY A 201 8.48 1.02 19.69
CA GLY A 201 7.05 1.36 19.67
C GLY A 201 6.30 0.90 20.93
N ARG A 202 6.66 -0.27 21.48
CA ARG A 202 6.07 -0.79 22.72
C ARG A 202 6.53 -0.04 23.96
N GLU A 203 7.77 0.43 23.99
CA GLU A 203 8.32 1.22 25.11
C GLU A 203 7.70 2.62 25.16
N GLN A 204 7.46 3.25 24.00
CA GLN A 204 6.82 4.56 23.92
C GLN A 204 5.31 4.54 24.23
N GLN A 205 4.66 3.38 24.15
CA GLN A 205 3.24 3.19 24.50
C GLN A 205 3.02 2.79 25.97
N LYS A 206 4.09 2.59 26.76
CA LYS A 206 3.96 2.36 28.20
C LYS A 206 3.62 3.70 28.86
N PRO A 207 2.45 3.87 29.50
CA PRO A 207 2.16 5.12 30.20
C PRO A 207 3.24 5.37 31.25
N PRO A 208 3.63 6.64 31.51
CA PRO A 208 4.55 6.94 32.59
C PRO A 208 3.98 6.33 33.86
N SER A 209 4.76 5.47 34.53
CA SER A 209 4.36 4.93 35.81
C SER A 209 4.17 6.12 36.74
N SER A 210 2.92 6.40 37.11
CA SER A 210 2.59 7.37 38.14
C SER A 210 3.28 6.92 39.42
N VAL A 211 4.36 7.61 39.77
CA VAL A 211 4.96 7.63 41.11
C VAL A 211 4.47 8.90 41.80
#